data_AF-A0A429MJN6-F1
#
_entry.id   AF-A0A429MJN6-F1
#
_cell.length_a   1.000
_cell.length_b   1.000
_cell.length_c   1.000
_cell.angle_alpha   90.00
_cell.angle_beta   90.00
_cell.angle_gamma   90.00
#
_symmetry.space_group_name_H-M   'P 1'
#
loop_
_entity.id
_entity.type
_entity.pdbx_description
1 polymer ?
#
loop_
_entity_poly.entity_id
_entity_poly.type
_entity_poly.pdbx_seq_one_letter_code
_entity_poly.pdbx_strand_id
1 'polypeptide(L)' 'MAKILVTGGAGYIGSHTCVELLQAGYEVIVFDNLSNSSEESLNRVQDIAKKSLNFVHGDIRNVDE' A
#
# COMPACT_ATOMS: atom_id res chain seq x y z
N MET A 1 -6.77 -15.19 -7.14
CA MET A 1 -6.26 -13.84 -7.47
C MET A 1 -4.80 -13.75 -7.05
N ALA A 2 -4.00 -12.94 -7.74
CA ALA A 2 -2.58 -12.79 -7.43
C ALA A 2 -2.37 -11.91 -6.17
N LYS A 3 -1.15 -12.00 -5.61
CA LYS A 3 -0.65 -11.12 -4.56
C LYS A 3 0.21 -10.02 -5.21
N ILE A 4 -0.06 -8.75 -4.87
CA ILE A 4 0.57 -7.59 -5.52
C ILE A 4 1.34 -6.77 -4.48
N LEU A 5 2.62 -6.57 -4.75
CA LEU A 5 3.48 -5.63 -4.02
C LEU A 5 3.36 -4.25 -4.66
N VAL A 6 2.96 -3.25 -3.88
CA VAL A 6 2.85 -1.85 -4.29
C VAL A 6 3.90 -1.04 -3.53
N THR A 7 4.96 -0.65 -4.23
CA THR A 7 6.01 0.21 -3.69
C THR A 7 5.57 1.67 -3.78
N GLY A 8 5.80 2.47 -2.72
CA GLY A 8 5.27 3.84 -2.67
C GLY A 8 3.73 3.89 -2.51
N GLY A 9 3.15 2.82 -1.96
CA GLY A 9 1.69 2.63 -1.87
C GLY A 9 0.98 3.58 -0.90
N ALA A 10 1.70 4.26 -0.01
CA ALA A 10 1.14 5.31 0.84
C ALA A 10 1.11 6.68 0.14
N GLY A 11 1.73 6.82 -1.03
CA GLY A 11 1.71 8.03 -1.85
C GLY A 11 0.36 8.26 -2.56
N TYR A 12 0.23 9.40 -3.24
CA TYR A 12 -1.02 9.82 -3.88
C TYR A 12 -1.55 8.79 -4.89
N ILE A 13 -0.77 8.43 -5.90
CA ILE A 13 -1.22 7.47 -6.92
C ILE A 13 -1.26 6.05 -6.36
N GLY A 14 -0.28 5.69 -5.52
CA GLY A 14 -0.18 4.38 -4.91
C GLY A 14 -1.40 4.03 -4.06
N SER A 15 -1.87 4.95 -3.23
CA SER A 15 -3.02 4.74 -2.34
C SER A 15 -4.32 4.54 -3.12
N HIS A 16 -4.58 5.36 -4.14
CA HIS A 16 -5.73 5.17 -5.04
C HIS A 16 -5.66 3.82 -5.77
N THR A 17 -4.47 3.43 -6.25
CA THR A 17 -4.26 2.12 -6.87
C THR A 17 -4.57 0.99 -5.89
N CYS A 18 -4.15 1.12 -4.62
CA CYS A 18 -4.44 0.13 -3.59
C CYS A 18 -5.94 -0.05 -3.34
N VAL A 19 -6.74 1.03 -3.37
CA VAL A 19 -8.21 0.92 -3.27
C VAL A 19 -8.78 0.05 -4.38
N GLU A 20 -8.42 0.35 -5.64
CA GLU A 20 -8.93 -0.38 -6.80
C GLU A 20 -8.50 -1.85 -6.79
N LEU A 21 -7.24 -2.13 -6.43
CA LEU A 21 -6.73 -3.50 -6.31
C LEU A 21 -7.46 -4.29 -5.23
N LEU A 22 -7.69 -3.69 -4.06
CA LEU A 22 -8.44 -4.32 -2.98
C LEU A 22 -9.89 -4.57 -3.41
N GLN A 23 -10.57 -3.59 -3.99
CA GLN A 23 -11.95 -3.74 -4.47
C GLN A 23 -12.07 -4.83 -5.54
N ALA A 24 -11.12 -4.91 -6.46
CA ALA A 24 -11.04 -5.97 -7.46
C ALA A 24 -10.79 -7.37 -6.85
N GLY A 25 -10.35 -7.47 -5.61
CA GLY A 25 -10.18 -8.73 -4.88
C GLY A 25 -8.76 -9.29 -4.88
N TYR A 26 -7.76 -8.45 -5.17
CA TYR A 26 -6.35 -8.81 -5.01
C TYR A 26 -5.92 -8.70 -3.54
N GLU A 27 -4.90 -9.48 -3.18
CA GLU A 27 -4.18 -9.29 -1.92
C GLU A 27 -3.10 -8.23 -2.15
N VAL A 28 -3.09 -7.18 -1.33
CA VAL A 28 -2.19 -6.03 -1.47
C VAL A 28 -1.20 -5.98 -0.32
N ILE A 29 0.08 -5.86 -0.67
CA ILE A 29 1.18 -5.54 0.24
C ILE A 29 1.73 -4.18 -0.17
N VAL A 30 1.72 -3.22 0.74
CA VAL A 30 2.33 -1.91 0.55
C VAL A 30 3.71 -1.90 1.15
N PHE A 31 4.69 -1.42 0.39
CA PHE A 31 6.05 -1.17 0.84
C PHE A 31 6.37 0.32 0.62
N ASP A 32 6.60 1.09 1.67
CA ASP A 32 6.77 2.54 1.58
C ASP A 32 7.68 3.04 2.70
N ASN A 33 8.56 3.99 2.43
CA ASN A 33 9.46 4.57 3.43
C ASN A 33 8.86 5.78 4.16
N LEU A 34 7.67 6.23 3.73
CA LEU A 34 6.94 7.38 4.26
C LEU A 34 7.65 8.74 4.07
N SER A 35 8.61 8.86 3.14
CA SER A 35 9.40 10.09 2.99
C SER A 35 8.60 11.31 2.50
N ASN A 36 7.47 11.08 1.83
CA ASN A 36 6.55 12.12 1.36
C ASN A 36 5.09 11.65 1.40
N SER A 37 4.79 10.77 2.34
CA SER A 37 3.49 10.11 2.50
C SER A 37 3.24 9.86 3.99
N SER A 38 2.09 9.32 4.33
CA SER A 38 1.70 9.04 5.72
C SER A 38 1.01 7.69 5.80
N GLU A 39 1.29 6.94 6.86
CA GLU A 39 0.60 5.69 7.18
C GLU A 39 -0.92 5.87 7.31
N GLU A 40 -1.37 7.07 7.71
CA GLU A 40 -2.79 7.41 7.75
C GLU A 40 -3.47 7.32 6.37
N SER A 41 -2.72 7.48 5.27
CA SER A 41 -3.27 7.21 3.93
C SER A 41 -3.68 5.75 3.77
N LEU A 42 -2.94 4.81 4.37
CA LEU A 42 -3.23 3.37 4.30
C LEU A 42 -4.43 3.01 5.18
N ASN A 43 -4.62 3.67 6.32
CA ASN A 43 -5.84 3.55 7.11
C ASN A 43 -7.07 3.93 6.28
N ARG A 44 -7.00 5.08 5.58
CA ARG A 44 -8.09 5.52 4.69
C ARG A 44 -8.33 4.58 3.51
N VAL A 45 -7.27 4.02 2.92
CA VAL A 45 -7.41 2.98 1.87
C VAL A 45 -8.22 1.80 2.39
N GLN A 46 -7.89 1.28 3.58
CA GLN A 46 -8.60 0.15 4.17
C GLN A 46 -10.07 0.49 4.50
N ASP A 47 -10.32 1.69 5.01
CA ASP A 47 -11.66 2.20 5.30
C ASP A 47 -12.52 2.36 4.05
N ILE A 48 -11.95 2.85 2.95
CA ILE A 48 -12.64 3.03 1.65
C ILE A 48 -12.89 1.68 0.99
N ALA A 49 -11.89 0.80 0.97
CA ALA A 49 -12.01 -0.51 0.33
C ALA A 49 -12.81 -1.53 1.15
N LYS A 50 -13.04 -1.26 2.44
CA LYS A 50 -13.61 -2.20 3.43
C LYS A 50 -12.87 -3.53 3.45
N LYS A 51 -11.55 -3.48 3.25
CA LYS A 51 -10.62 -4.62 3.18
C LYS A 51 -9.28 -4.20 3.76
N SER A 52 -8.55 -5.15 4.34
CA SER A 52 -7.22 -4.90 4.88
C SER A 52 -6.13 -5.03 3.83
N LEU A 53 -5.00 -4.37 4.07
CA LEU A 53 -3.74 -4.56 3.35
C LEU A 53 -2.62 -4.82 4.35
N ASN A 54 -1.51 -5.40 3.89
CA ASN A 54 -0.30 -5.51 4.70
C ASN A 54 0.60 -4.30 4.43
N PHE A 55 1.13 -3.68 5.47
CA PHE A 55 2.09 -2.59 5.33
C PHE A 55 3.47 -3.04 5.82
N VAL A 56 4.49 -2.74 5.02
CA VAL A 56 5.91 -2.90 5.33
C VAL A 56 6.55 -1.52 5.22
N HIS A 57 7.04 -1.00 6.33
CA HIS A 57 7.82 0.24 6.35
C HIS A 57 9.25 -0.09 5.95
N GLY A 58 9.74 0.47 4.84
CA GLY A 58 11.11 0.27 4.39
C GLY A 58 11.47 1.09 3.16
N ASP A 59 12.76 1.26 2.90
CA ASP A 59 13.26 1.94 1.71
C ASP A 59 13.63 0.94 0.61
N ILE A 60 13.08 1.12 -0.59
CA ILE A 60 13.27 0.18 -1.70
C ILE A 60 14.72 0.09 -2.18
N ARG A 61 15.55 1.06 -1.78
CA ARG A 61 16.98 1.13 -2.10
C ARG A 61 17.82 0.30 -1.13
N ASN A 62 17.27 -0.13 0.00
CA ASN A 62 17.96 -0.94 1.01
C ASN A 62 17.61 -2.41 0.81
N VAL A 63 18.57 -3.25 0.40
CA VAL A 63 18.33 -4.67 0.12
C VAL A 63 18.28 -5.54 1.39
N ASP A 64 18.82 -5.02 2.49
CA ASP A 64 18.98 -5.72 3.77
C ASP A 64 17.88 -5.34 4.80
N GLU A 65 16.97 -4.43 4.43
CA GLU A 65 15.71 -4.15 5.14
C GLU A 65 14.57 -5.00 4.56
#